data_AF-A0A2Z6M5F5-F1
#
_entry.id   AF-A0A2Z6M5F5-F1
#
_cell.length_a   1.000
_cell.length_b   1.000
_cell.length_c   1.000
_cell.angle_alpha   90.00
_cell.angle_beta   90.00
_cell.angle_gamma   90.00
#
_symmetry.space_group_name_H-M   'P 1'
#
loop_
_entity.id
_entity.type
_entity.pdbx_description
1 polymer ?
#
loop_
_entity_poly.entity_id
_entity_poly.type
_entity_poly.pdbx_seq_one_letter_code
_entity_poly.pdbx_strand_id
1 'polypeptide(L)'
;MVQVPGKYEIGGFIGGGYLLETKTVPNFRVALSIEGVNGRFSCSLLVFLGDVKVWDSGHYSRFYVTGKCLLEFTMDGDLRLKGPNETLGWKTGTSGQGVKTLQIQNTGNLVLMDEFNNVKWQSFNFPTDVMLRGQQLDVATRLTSSRINSSMFYSFEIENNKVAFEGFSGDFCSDKRAEMLEIDNVSSVLKGAPQTVNISRDTCSSLCLQDCKCAAALYFRNASVEAAECYLYRLVLGLKQVDKGSGFSYMVKVPKGIGRNHEKHNLKRWILLAVGVFDGLIIMTLVGGFVYWLIKRRNRGLRSEGRNS
;
A
#
# COMPACT_ATOMS: atom_id res chain seq x y z
N MET A 1 -12.53 26.91 9.30
CA MET A 1 -11.86 27.45 8.08
C MET A 1 -10.38 27.18 8.19
N VAL A 2 -9.72 26.74 7.11
CA VAL A 2 -8.28 26.49 7.05
C VAL A 2 -7.68 27.43 5.99
N GLN A 3 -6.58 28.10 6.34
CA GLN A 3 -5.87 29.01 5.44
C GLN A 3 -5.02 28.21 4.45
N VAL A 4 -5.06 28.58 3.18
CA VAL A 4 -4.28 27.94 2.12
C VAL A 4 -2.98 28.74 1.94
N PRO A 5 -1.80 28.10 2.00
CA PRO A 5 -0.54 28.80 1.74
C PRO A 5 -0.50 29.42 0.34
N GLY A 6 0.21 30.55 0.20
CA GLY A 6 0.37 31.22 -1.11
C GLY A 6 1.39 30.55 -2.04
N LYS A 7 2.27 29.70 -1.49
CA LYS A 7 3.31 28.98 -2.24
C LYS A 7 3.42 27.54 -1.75
N TYR A 8 3.67 26.63 -2.67
CA TYR A 8 3.93 25.22 -2.37
C TYR A 8 5.40 25.04 -1.95
N GLU A 9 5.63 24.33 -0.83
CA GLU A 9 6.96 24.01 -0.32
C GLU A 9 7.34 22.56 -0.69
N ILE A 10 8.65 22.33 -0.93
CA ILE A 10 9.19 21.02 -1.30
C ILE A 10 9.05 20.08 -0.11
N GLY A 11 8.11 19.14 -0.20
CA GLY A 11 7.73 18.22 0.90
C GLY A 11 6.22 17.98 0.99
N GLY A 12 5.40 18.80 0.31
CA GLY A 12 3.95 18.74 0.40
C GLY A 12 3.47 19.39 1.69
N PHE A 13 2.66 20.44 1.56
CA PHE A 13 1.95 20.99 2.72
C PHE A 13 0.75 20.11 3.02
N ILE A 14 0.69 19.58 4.24
CA ILE A 14 -0.52 18.98 4.79
C ILE A 14 -0.90 19.83 5.99
N GLY A 15 -1.91 20.68 5.82
CA GLY A 15 -2.47 21.50 6.88
C GLY A 15 -3.91 21.10 7.12
N GLY A 16 -4.29 20.85 8.36
CA GLY A 16 -5.66 20.46 8.66
C GLY A 16 -6.07 20.69 10.11
N GLY A 17 -7.39 20.70 10.31
CA GLY A 17 -8.00 20.78 11.63
C GLY A 17 -8.94 19.61 11.86
N TYR A 18 -8.81 18.94 13.00
CA TYR A 18 -9.76 17.93 13.43
C TYR A 18 -11.08 18.58 13.84
N LEU A 19 -12.18 18.01 13.38
CA LEU A 19 -13.54 18.52 13.58
C LEU A 19 -14.31 17.63 14.55
N LEU A 20 -14.17 16.31 14.40
CA LEU A 20 -14.90 15.30 15.16
C LEU A 20 -13.98 14.13 15.44
N GLU A 21 -14.20 13.47 16.57
CA GLU A 21 -13.51 12.23 16.91
C GLU A 21 -14.45 11.28 17.66
N THR A 22 -14.20 9.99 17.53
CA THR A 22 -14.87 8.98 18.35
C THR A 22 -14.15 8.84 19.69
N LYS A 23 -14.91 8.69 20.77
CA LYS A 23 -14.34 8.49 22.13
C LYS A 23 -13.94 7.04 22.43
N THR A 24 -14.26 6.11 21.54
CA THR A 24 -14.06 4.67 21.70
C THR A 24 -13.05 4.14 20.70
N VAL A 25 -12.47 2.97 20.97
CA VAL A 25 -11.63 2.24 20.00
C VAL A 25 -12.54 1.43 19.05
N PRO A 26 -12.28 1.41 17.73
CA PRO A 26 -11.23 2.13 17.00
C PRO A 26 -11.47 3.65 16.95
N ASN A 27 -10.38 4.43 17.10
CA ASN A 27 -10.45 5.90 17.10
C ASN A 27 -10.49 6.44 15.66
N PHE A 28 -11.66 6.92 15.25
CA PHE A 28 -11.86 7.65 14.01
C PHE A 28 -11.84 9.15 14.24
N ARG A 29 -11.17 9.88 13.35
CA ARG A 29 -11.10 11.34 13.36
C ARG A 29 -11.55 11.90 12.03
N VAL A 30 -12.38 12.93 12.05
CA VAL A 30 -12.78 13.71 10.88
C VAL A 30 -11.95 14.97 10.85
N ALA A 31 -11.34 15.28 9.71
CA ALA A 31 -10.52 16.47 9.55
C ALA A 31 -10.86 17.23 8.27
N LEU A 32 -10.81 18.55 8.35
CA LEU A 32 -10.71 19.39 7.16
C LEU A 32 -9.22 19.53 6.81
N SER A 33 -8.83 19.09 5.61
CA SER A 33 -7.43 19.02 5.18
C SER A 33 -7.17 19.84 3.92
N ILE A 34 -5.97 20.39 3.83
CA ILE A 34 -5.37 20.99 2.65
C ILE A 34 -4.09 20.22 2.34
N GLU A 35 -4.05 19.59 1.17
CA GLU A 35 -2.92 18.82 0.68
C GLU A 35 -2.37 19.46 -0.60
N GLY A 36 -1.05 19.67 -0.65
CA GLY A 36 -0.41 20.15 -1.87
C GLY A 36 -0.21 19.02 -2.90
N VAL A 37 -0.74 19.18 -4.11
CA VAL A 37 -0.73 18.20 -5.21
C VAL A 37 -0.36 18.91 -6.51
N ASN A 38 0.75 18.51 -7.14
CA ASN A 38 1.20 19.03 -8.44
C ASN A 38 1.23 20.57 -8.52
N GLY A 39 1.76 21.23 -7.49
CA GLY A 39 1.87 22.69 -7.43
C GLY A 39 0.57 23.45 -7.13
N ARG A 40 -0.52 22.75 -6.80
CA ARG A 40 -1.80 23.33 -6.33
C ARG A 40 -2.16 22.76 -4.97
N PHE A 41 -3.08 23.41 -4.25
CA PHE A 41 -3.61 22.90 -2.99
C PHE A 41 -4.99 22.31 -3.21
N SER A 42 -5.16 21.04 -2.85
CA SER A 42 -6.44 20.34 -2.82
C SER A 42 -7.03 20.45 -1.42
N CYS A 43 -8.29 20.84 -1.30
CA CYS A 43 -8.99 20.79 -0.04
C CYS A 43 -10.00 19.64 -0.01
N SER A 44 -10.05 18.92 1.11
CA SER A 44 -10.94 17.79 1.33
C SER A 44 -11.41 17.69 2.78
N LEU A 45 -12.62 17.20 2.98
CA LEU A 45 -13.06 16.58 4.23
C LEU A 45 -12.60 15.12 4.25
N LEU A 46 -11.90 14.72 5.31
CA LEU A 46 -11.25 13.42 5.45
C LEU A 46 -11.75 12.69 6.69
N VAL A 47 -11.79 11.36 6.62
CA VAL A 47 -11.91 10.48 7.79
C VAL A 47 -10.64 9.68 7.91
N PHE A 48 -10.10 9.62 9.13
CA PHE A 48 -8.89 8.88 9.49
C PHE A 48 -9.20 7.78 10.49
N LEU A 49 -8.53 6.63 10.34
CA LEU A 49 -8.39 5.60 11.37
C LEU A 49 -6.93 5.56 11.81
N GLY A 50 -6.64 6.08 13.00
CA GLY A 50 -5.26 6.38 13.38
C GLY A 50 -4.65 7.41 12.41
N ASP A 51 -3.60 7.02 11.69
CA ASP A 51 -2.93 7.86 10.68
C ASP A 51 -3.27 7.46 9.24
N VAL A 52 -4.17 6.47 9.06
CA VAL A 52 -4.61 6.00 7.75
C VAL A 52 -5.84 6.80 7.33
N LYS A 53 -5.77 7.47 6.18
CA LYS A 53 -6.94 8.08 5.52
C LYS A 53 -7.84 6.95 5.00
N VAL A 54 -9.08 6.89 5.49
CA VAL A 54 -10.06 5.84 5.15
C VAL A 54 -11.24 6.34 4.33
N TRP A 55 -11.44 7.66 4.26
CA TRP A 55 -12.43 8.28 3.39
C TRP A 55 -11.99 9.72 3.03
N ASP A 56 -12.33 10.17 1.83
CA ASP A 56 -11.93 11.47 1.29
C ASP A 56 -13.05 12.05 0.42
N SER A 57 -13.61 13.20 0.77
CA SER A 57 -14.64 13.88 -0.06
C SER A 57 -14.19 14.18 -1.50
N GLY A 58 -12.88 14.29 -1.75
CA GLY A 58 -12.27 14.58 -3.05
C GLY A 58 -11.88 13.35 -3.86
N HIS A 59 -12.31 12.14 -3.48
CA HIS A 59 -11.94 10.89 -4.16
C HIS A 59 -12.37 10.83 -5.64
N TYR A 60 -13.57 11.33 -5.98
CA TYR A 60 -14.03 11.40 -7.38
C TYR A 60 -13.44 12.61 -8.12
N SER A 61 -13.45 13.78 -7.48
CA SER A 61 -12.96 15.02 -8.06
C SER A 61 -12.27 15.85 -6.98
N ARG A 62 -10.97 16.08 -7.18
CA ARG A 62 -10.18 16.91 -6.27
C ARG A 62 -10.62 18.36 -6.36
N PHE A 63 -10.86 18.99 -5.22
CA PHE A 63 -11.21 20.40 -5.16
C PHE A 63 -9.97 21.26 -4.92
N TYR A 64 -9.49 21.92 -5.98
CA TYR A 64 -8.35 22.82 -5.88
C TYR A 64 -8.78 24.22 -5.44
N VAL A 65 -8.10 24.76 -4.44
CA VAL A 65 -8.43 26.08 -3.85
C VAL A 65 -7.20 26.96 -3.68
N THR A 66 -7.44 28.26 -3.61
CA THR A 66 -6.46 29.28 -3.25
C THR A 66 -7.03 30.16 -2.13
N GLY A 67 -6.16 30.69 -1.27
CA GLY A 67 -6.55 31.56 -0.16
C GLY A 67 -7.20 30.85 1.03
N LYS A 68 -8.41 30.29 0.87
CA LYS A 68 -9.14 29.66 1.99
C LYS A 68 -9.86 28.39 1.60
N CYS A 69 -9.93 27.47 2.57
CA CYS A 69 -10.87 26.36 2.54
C CYS A 69 -11.84 26.42 3.73
N LEU A 70 -13.14 26.34 3.44
CA LEU A 70 -14.20 26.48 4.41
C LEU A 70 -15.15 25.28 4.31
N LEU A 71 -15.32 24.58 5.43
CA LEU A 71 -16.45 23.69 5.62
C LEU A 71 -17.59 24.49 6.28
N GLU A 72 -18.74 24.52 5.63
CA GLU A 72 -19.93 25.23 6.08
C GLU A 72 -21.07 24.24 6.24
N PHE A 73 -21.76 24.32 7.38
CA PHE A 73 -23.05 23.66 7.57
C PHE A 73 -24.14 24.72 7.48
N THR A 74 -24.98 24.60 6.47
CA THR A 74 -25.98 25.61 6.10
C THR A 74 -27.26 25.48 6.93
N MET A 75 -28.03 26.55 7.04
CA MET A 75 -29.29 26.55 7.81
C MET A 75 -30.33 25.60 7.25
N ASP A 76 -30.30 25.35 5.94
CA ASP A 76 -31.12 24.36 5.22
C ASP A 76 -30.62 22.92 5.38
N GLY A 77 -29.53 22.67 6.10
CA GLY A 77 -29.06 21.33 6.44
C GLY A 77 -28.12 20.70 5.41
N ASP A 78 -27.47 21.50 4.57
CA ASP A 78 -26.45 21.03 3.61
C ASP A 78 -25.04 21.29 4.15
N LEU A 79 -24.17 20.26 4.11
CA LEU A 79 -22.75 20.39 4.44
C LEU A 79 -21.96 20.66 3.17
N ARG A 80 -21.25 21.78 3.09
CA ARG A 80 -20.57 22.28 1.88
C ARG A 80 -19.10 22.55 2.15
N LEU A 81 -18.25 22.10 1.24
CA LEU A 81 -16.84 22.45 1.18
C LEU A 81 -16.65 23.54 0.12
N LYS A 82 -16.21 24.73 0.55
CA LYS A 82 -16.12 25.93 -0.28
C LYS A 82 -14.74 26.56 -0.25
N GLY A 83 -14.39 27.20 -1.36
CA GLY A 83 -13.22 28.04 -1.51
C GLY A 83 -13.56 29.53 -1.34
N PRO A 84 -12.73 30.45 -1.87
CA PRO A 84 -13.06 31.86 -1.96
C PRO A 84 -14.27 32.11 -2.88
N ASN A 85 -14.96 33.24 -2.67
CA ASN A 85 -16.09 33.71 -3.50
C ASN A 85 -17.19 32.67 -3.74
N GLU A 86 -17.57 31.91 -2.70
CA GLU A 86 -18.62 30.86 -2.80
C GLU A 86 -18.32 29.73 -3.80
N THR A 87 -17.06 29.56 -4.21
CA THR A 87 -16.66 28.46 -5.11
C THR A 87 -16.91 27.13 -4.41
N LEU A 88 -17.84 26.33 -4.93
CA LEU A 88 -18.23 25.05 -4.33
C LEU A 88 -17.33 23.92 -4.84
N GLY A 89 -16.73 23.16 -3.91
CA GLY A 89 -15.92 22.00 -4.22
C GLY A 89 -16.62 20.67 -4.01
N TRP A 90 -17.35 20.54 -2.91
CA TRP A 90 -18.07 19.32 -2.54
C TRP A 90 -19.28 19.68 -1.67
N LYS A 91 -20.35 18.88 -1.73
CA LYS A 91 -21.50 19.00 -0.83
C LYS A 91 -22.20 17.66 -0.61
N THR A 92 -22.97 17.55 0.47
CA THR A 92 -23.79 16.36 0.77
C THR A 92 -25.10 16.32 0.00
N GLY A 93 -25.62 17.47 -0.45
CA GLY A 93 -26.89 17.54 -1.19
C GLY A 93 -28.12 17.39 -0.28
N THR A 94 -27.98 17.73 0.99
CA THR A 94 -29.00 17.48 2.03
C THR A 94 -29.86 18.71 2.36
N SER A 95 -29.78 19.74 1.53
CA SER A 95 -30.60 20.95 1.62
C SER A 95 -32.10 20.60 1.70
N GLY A 96 -32.80 21.15 2.68
CA GLY A 96 -34.23 20.94 2.90
C GLY A 96 -34.61 19.59 3.51
N GLN A 97 -33.65 18.70 3.80
CA GLN A 97 -33.94 17.37 4.34
C GLN A 97 -34.04 17.32 5.88
N GLY A 98 -34.02 18.48 6.55
CA GLY A 98 -34.17 18.58 8.00
C GLY A 98 -32.94 18.12 8.80
N VAL A 99 -31.75 18.09 8.19
CA VAL A 99 -30.51 17.68 8.87
C VAL A 99 -30.19 18.63 10.03
N LYS A 100 -29.85 18.05 11.18
CA LYS A 100 -29.48 18.77 12.41
C LYS A 100 -28.12 18.36 12.97
N THR A 101 -27.66 17.16 12.69
CA THR A 101 -26.48 16.59 13.34
C THR A 101 -25.51 16.01 12.34
N LEU A 102 -24.23 16.36 12.47
CA LEU A 102 -23.10 15.69 11.84
C LEU A 102 -22.39 14.84 12.90
N GLN A 103 -22.22 13.56 12.63
CA GLN A 103 -21.63 12.62 13.60
C GLN A 103 -20.71 11.61 12.91
N ILE A 104 -19.57 11.32 13.54
CA ILE A 104 -18.74 10.16 13.23
C ILE A 104 -19.11 8.98 14.14
N GLN A 105 -19.48 7.85 13.55
CA GLN A 105 -19.81 6.62 14.28
C GLN A 105 -18.55 5.81 14.61
N ASN A 106 -18.64 4.90 15.59
CA ASN A 106 -17.56 3.98 15.97
C ASN A 106 -17.19 2.96 14.87
N THR A 107 -17.97 2.88 13.79
CA THR A 107 -17.67 2.13 12.57
C THR A 107 -16.81 2.93 11.58
N GLY A 108 -16.65 4.23 11.80
CA GLY A 108 -16.03 5.18 10.87
C GLY A 108 -17.00 5.77 9.85
N ASN A 109 -18.30 5.46 9.96
CA ASN A 109 -19.33 6.06 9.13
C ASN A 109 -19.59 7.51 9.56
N LEU A 110 -19.35 8.46 8.66
CA LEU A 110 -19.68 9.86 8.86
C LEU A 110 -21.10 10.10 8.37
N VAL A 111 -22.00 10.48 9.26
CA VAL A 111 -23.43 10.59 8.97
C VAL A 111 -23.97 11.99 9.23
N LEU A 112 -24.92 12.40 8.39
CA LEU A 112 -25.82 13.52 8.63
C LEU A 112 -27.20 12.97 8.98
N MET A 113 -27.76 13.43 10.10
CA MET A 113 -29.06 12.96 10.61
C MET A 113 -30.02 14.11 10.85
N ASP A 114 -31.32 13.82 10.73
CA ASP A 114 -32.39 14.72 11.20
C ASP A 114 -32.58 14.63 12.72
N GLU A 115 -33.53 15.42 13.24
CA GLU A 115 -33.85 15.48 14.67
C GLU A 115 -34.39 14.15 15.25
N PHE A 116 -34.85 13.24 14.40
CA PHE A 116 -35.35 11.93 14.78
C PHE A 116 -34.28 10.83 14.63
N ASN A 117 -33.02 11.21 14.44
CA ASN A 117 -31.88 10.32 14.18
C ASN A 117 -32.00 9.49 12.90
N ASN A 118 -32.80 9.94 11.92
CA ASN A 118 -32.81 9.30 10.61
C ASN A 118 -31.61 9.79 9.80
N VAL A 119 -30.84 8.85 9.25
CA VAL A 119 -29.71 9.16 8.36
C VAL A 119 -30.23 9.74 7.04
N LYS A 120 -29.81 10.95 6.70
CA LYS A 120 -30.08 11.63 5.42
C LYS A 120 -28.92 11.51 4.44
N TRP A 121 -27.70 11.41 4.96
CA TRP A 121 -26.50 11.19 4.17
C TRP A 121 -25.47 10.42 5.00
N GLN A 122 -24.68 9.58 4.34
CA GLN A 122 -23.60 8.84 5.00
C GLN A 122 -22.41 8.61 4.06
N SER A 123 -21.19 8.63 4.61
CA SER A 123 -19.96 8.45 3.84
C SER A 123 -19.86 7.05 3.23
N PHE A 124 -20.47 6.03 3.84
CA PHE A 124 -20.40 4.64 3.39
C PHE A 124 -21.03 4.41 2.00
N ASN A 125 -21.98 5.25 1.58
CA ASN A 125 -22.55 5.23 0.23
C ASN A 125 -21.58 5.77 -0.84
N PHE A 126 -20.45 6.34 -0.44
CA PHE A 126 -19.42 6.88 -1.31
C PHE A 126 -18.06 6.28 -0.95
N PRO A 127 -17.85 4.97 -1.19
CA PRO A 127 -16.63 4.27 -0.83
C PRO A 127 -15.40 4.81 -1.59
N THR A 128 -14.24 4.80 -0.93
CA THR A 128 -12.94 5.10 -1.54
C THR A 128 -12.15 3.81 -1.78
N ASP A 129 -10.84 3.85 -1.60
CA ASP A 129 -9.89 2.73 -1.66
C ASP A 129 -9.82 1.88 -0.38
N VAL A 130 -10.43 2.32 0.73
CA VAL A 130 -10.48 1.58 2.00
C VAL A 130 -11.92 1.20 2.33
N MET A 131 -12.15 -0.08 2.61
CA MET A 131 -13.42 -0.60 3.12
C MET A 131 -13.36 -0.79 4.62
N LEU A 132 -14.34 -0.23 5.34
CA LEU A 132 -14.43 -0.35 6.79
C LEU A 132 -15.35 -1.50 7.21
N ARG A 133 -15.12 -2.04 8.42
CA ARG A 133 -15.97 -3.12 8.95
C ARG A 133 -17.41 -2.62 9.11
N GLY A 134 -18.35 -3.39 8.57
CA GLY A 134 -19.77 -3.05 8.61
C GLY A 134 -20.23 -2.09 7.52
N GLN A 135 -19.32 -1.64 6.64
CA GLN A 135 -19.70 -0.92 5.43
C GLN A 135 -20.47 -1.85 4.51
N GLN A 136 -21.69 -1.46 4.18
CA GLN A 136 -22.55 -2.15 3.22
C GLN A 136 -22.44 -1.44 1.88
N LEU A 137 -22.44 -2.24 0.82
CA LEU A 137 -22.40 -1.75 -0.55
C LEU A 137 -23.72 -2.13 -1.20
N ASP A 138 -24.35 -1.16 -1.87
CA ASP A 138 -25.64 -1.36 -2.51
C ASP A 138 -25.49 -2.27 -3.74
N VAL A 139 -26.60 -2.93 -4.10
CA VAL A 139 -26.70 -3.60 -5.40
C VAL A 139 -26.50 -2.54 -6.51
N ALA A 140 -25.75 -2.92 -7.54
CA ALA A 140 -25.25 -2.08 -8.62
C ALA A 140 -24.05 -1.18 -8.26
N THR A 141 -23.46 -1.35 -7.07
CA THR A 141 -22.16 -0.74 -6.76
C THR A 141 -21.09 -1.29 -7.70
N ARG A 142 -20.38 -0.40 -8.39
CA ARG A 142 -19.24 -0.70 -9.25
C ARG A 142 -18.02 0.09 -8.78
N LEU A 143 -17.01 -0.60 -8.27
CA LEU A 143 -15.74 -0.02 -7.83
C LEU A 143 -14.67 -0.33 -8.86
N THR A 144 -14.12 0.69 -9.50
CA THR A 144 -13.11 0.52 -10.54
C THR A 144 -11.80 1.17 -10.15
N SER A 145 -10.69 0.44 -10.28
CA SER A 145 -9.36 0.96 -9.99
C SER A 145 -8.99 2.09 -10.95
N SER A 146 -8.22 3.05 -10.45
CA SER A 146 -7.81 4.23 -11.21
C SER A 146 -6.91 3.90 -12.41
N ARG A 147 -7.15 4.56 -13.56
CA ARG A 147 -6.42 4.37 -14.83
C ARG A 147 -5.26 5.36 -15.05
N ILE A 148 -4.76 5.99 -13.99
CA ILE A 148 -3.84 7.17 -14.12
C ILE A 148 -2.60 6.87 -14.97
N ASN A 149 -2.03 5.66 -14.89
CA ASN A 149 -0.79 5.29 -15.62
C ASN A 149 -0.85 3.90 -16.29
N SER A 150 -2.04 3.31 -16.45
CA SER A 150 -2.17 1.96 -17.03
C SER A 150 -3.48 1.81 -17.79
N SER A 151 -3.44 1.06 -18.89
CA SER A 151 -4.65 0.54 -19.56
C SER A 151 -5.40 -0.48 -18.69
N MET A 152 -4.76 -1.01 -17.65
CA MET A 152 -5.35 -1.97 -16.72
C MET A 152 -6.31 -1.28 -15.75
N PHE A 153 -7.47 -1.90 -15.56
CA PHE A 153 -8.33 -1.60 -14.44
C PHE A 153 -8.95 -2.89 -13.90
N TYR A 154 -9.17 -2.92 -12.60
CA TYR A 154 -9.93 -3.94 -11.91
C TYR A 154 -11.27 -3.33 -11.55
N SER A 155 -12.36 -4.04 -11.83
CA SER A 155 -13.70 -3.66 -11.43
C SER A 155 -14.27 -4.70 -10.47
N PHE A 156 -14.86 -4.23 -9.38
CA PHE A 156 -15.66 -5.02 -8.46
C PHE A 156 -17.11 -4.55 -8.58
N GLU A 157 -18.00 -5.48 -8.90
CA GLU A 157 -19.39 -5.20 -9.20
C GLU A 157 -20.31 -6.08 -8.35
N ILE A 158 -21.25 -5.46 -7.65
CA ILE A 158 -22.29 -6.18 -6.91
C ILE A 158 -23.56 -6.15 -7.74
N GLU A 159 -24.04 -7.31 -8.17
CA GLU A 159 -25.34 -7.49 -8.80
C GLU A 159 -26.30 -8.24 -7.87
N ASN A 160 -27.61 -8.26 -8.19
CA ASN A 160 -28.65 -8.84 -7.33
C ASN A 160 -28.36 -10.26 -6.83
N ASN A 161 -27.79 -11.10 -7.69
CA ASN A 161 -27.59 -12.53 -7.42
C ASN A 161 -26.13 -12.99 -7.53
N LYS A 162 -25.20 -12.07 -7.78
CA LYS A 162 -23.78 -12.41 -7.93
C LYS A 162 -22.89 -11.22 -7.59
N VAL A 163 -21.69 -11.54 -7.15
CA VAL A 163 -20.61 -10.58 -7.01
C VAL A 163 -19.64 -10.85 -8.16
N ALA A 164 -19.54 -9.90 -9.08
CA ALA A 164 -18.66 -9.99 -10.22
C ALA A 164 -17.36 -9.24 -9.93
N PHE A 165 -16.26 -9.83 -10.39
CA PHE A 165 -14.96 -9.22 -10.34
C PHE A 165 -14.38 -9.32 -11.74
N GLU A 166 -14.24 -8.18 -12.40
CA GLU A 166 -13.71 -8.08 -13.76
C GLU A 166 -12.34 -7.42 -13.72
N GLY A 167 -11.28 -8.24 -13.77
CA GLY A 167 -9.96 -7.76 -14.13
C GLY A 167 -9.81 -7.84 -15.64
N PHE A 168 -9.86 -6.72 -16.34
CA PHE A 168 -9.42 -6.70 -17.74
C PHE A 168 -7.92 -6.44 -17.76
N SER A 169 -7.16 -7.50 -18.09
CA SER A 169 -5.78 -7.38 -18.54
C SER A 169 -5.80 -6.88 -19.99
N GLY A 170 -6.06 -5.58 -20.16
CA GLY A 170 -5.77 -4.93 -21.42
C GLY A 170 -4.29 -5.13 -21.73
N ASP A 171 -3.98 -6.00 -22.69
CA ASP A 171 -2.66 -6.22 -23.32
C ASP A 171 -1.59 -7.10 -22.60
N PHE A 172 -1.88 -7.78 -21.47
CA PHE A 172 -0.89 -8.61 -20.73
C PHE A 172 -0.88 -10.11 -21.08
N CYS A 173 -1.43 -10.50 -22.23
CA CYS A 173 -1.45 -11.88 -22.70
C CYS A 173 -0.15 -12.26 -23.41
N SER A 174 0.96 -12.36 -22.67
CA SER A 174 2.21 -12.99 -23.10
C SER A 174 3.31 -12.64 -22.11
N ASP A 175 4.20 -13.62 -21.91
CA ASP A 175 5.53 -13.47 -21.30
C ASP A 175 6.37 -12.30 -21.84
N LYS A 176 6.03 -11.71 -23.00
CA LYS A 176 6.70 -10.54 -23.57
C LYS A 176 6.38 -9.24 -22.84
N ARG A 177 5.20 -9.12 -22.21
CA ARG A 177 4.69 -7.87 -21.61
C ARG A 177 4.49 -7.94 -20.10
N ALA A 178 4.37 -9.15 -19.56
CA ALA A 178 4.15 -9.38 -18.14
C ALA A 178 5.27 -10.25 -17.53
N GLU A 179 5.51 -10.09 -16.24
CA GLU A 179 6.33 -11.00 -15.43
C GLU A 179 5.59 -11.37 -14.14
N MET A 180 5.97 -12.49 -13.54
CA MET A 180 5.41 -12.92 -12.26
C MET A 180 6.34 -12.46 -11.14
N LEU A 181 5.82 -11.60 -10.26
CA LEU A 181 6.51 -11.11 -9.08
C LEU A 181 6.09 -11.93 -7.86
N GLU A 182 7.05 -12.59 -7.21
CA GLU A 182 6.81 -13.30 -5.96
C GLU A 182 6.68 -12.33 -4.79
N ILE A 183 5.63 -12.48 -3.98
CA ILE A 183 5.43 -11.69 -2.76
C ILE A 183 5.98 -12.48 -1.57
N ASP A 184 6.99 -11.91 -0.91
CA ASP A 184 7.60 -12.51 0.27
C ASP A 184 6.63 -12.57 1.46
N ASN A 185 6.75 -13.61 2.29
CA ASN A 185 6.05 -13.80 3.58
C ASN A 185 4.52 -13.96 3.51
N VAL A 186 3.97 -14.45 2.40
CA VAL A 186 2.55 -14.83 2.31
C VAL A 186 2.33 -16.24 2.91
N SER A 187 1.39 -16.38 3.84
CA SER A 187 1.16 -17.66 4.52
C SER A 187 -0.27 -18.16 4.54
N SER A 188 -1.23 -17.29 4.23
CA SER A 188 -2.59 -17.71 3.95
C SER A 188 -3.14 -16.90 2.80
N VAL A 189 -3.57 -17.64 1.78
CA VAL A 189 -4.35 -17.18 0.64
C VAL A 189 -5.58 -18.08 0.62
N LEU A 190 -6.77 -17.52 0.37
CA LEU A 190 -7.99 -18.30 0.27
C LEU A 190 -7.84 -19.33 -0.87
N LYS A 191 -7.74 -20.61 -0.51
CA LYS A 191 -7.61 -21.71 -1.47
C LYS A 191 -8.99 -22.17 -1.93
N GLY A 192 -9.24 -22.11 -3.24
CA GLY A 192 -10.34 -22.82 -3.88
C GLY A 192 -9.98 -24.29 -4.14
N ALA A 193 -10.66 -24.95 -5.08
CA ALA A 193 -10.18 -26.23 -5.60
C ALA A 193 -8.91 -26.03 -6.44
N PRO A 194 -7.88 -26.89 -6.34
CA PRO A 194 -6.69 -26.79 -7.17
C PRO A 194 -7.06 -26.97 -8.64
N GLN A 195 -6.55 -26.10 -9.51
CA GLN A 195 -6.76 -26.25 -10.95
C GLN A 195 -5.85 -27.33 -11.54
N THR A 196 -4.64 -27.47 -10.99
CA THR A 196 -3.67 -28.47 -11.43
C THR A 196 -2.90 -29.02 -10.24
N VAL A 197 -2.56 -30.31 -10.32
CA VAL A 197 -1.77 -31.04 -9.32
C VAL A 197 -0.50 -31.61 -9.96
N ASN A 198 0.56 -31.75 -9.16
CA ASN A 198 1.88 -32.29 -9.51
C ASN A 198 2.63 -31.51 -10.60
N ILE A 199 2.51 -30.18 -10.62
CA ILE A 199 3.27 -29.33 -11.53
C ILE A 199 4.38 -28.55 -10.81
N SER A 200 5.38 -28.08 -11.55
CA SER A 200 6.45 -27.24 -10.99
C SER A 200 5.98 -25.81 -10.72
N ARG A 201 6.69 -25.10 -9.84
CA ARG A 201 6.46 -23.66 -9.59
C ARG A 201 6.53 -22.84 -10.89
N ASP A 202 7.53 -23.12 -11.73
CA ASP A 202 7.76 -22.35 -12.96
C ASP A 202 6.68 -22.65 -14.01
N THR A 203 6.14 -23.88 -14.02
CA THR A 203 4.97 -24.24 -14.83
C THR A 203 3.70 -23.53 -14.33
N CYS A 204 3.49 -23.45 -13.02
CA CYS A 204 2.36 -22.71 -12.45
C CYS A 204 2.42 -21.22 -12.82
N SER A 205 3.62 -20.65 -12.79
CA SER A 205 3.90 -19.28 -13.23
C SER A 205 3.60 -19.07 -14.72
N SER A 206 4.08 -19.97 -15.59
CA SER A 206 3.87 -19.85 -17.04
C SER A 206 2.41 -20.02 -17.44
N LEU A 207 1.66 -20.92 -16.78
CA LEU A 207 0.21 -21.07 -16.97
C LEU A 207 -0.52 -19.76 -16.68
N CYS A 208 -0.18 -19.06 -15.60
CA CYS A 208 -0.75 -17.76 -15.32
C CYS A 208 -0.36 -16.72 -16.37
N LEU A 209 0.91 -16.66 -16.79
CA LEU A 209 1.39 -15.71 -17.81
C LEU A 209 0.66 -15.86 -19.15
N GLN A 210 0.33 -17.10 -19.53
CA GLN A 210 -0.39 -17.40 -20.77
C GLN A 210 -1.90 -17.17 -20.65
N ASP A 211 -2.48 -17.30 -19.46
CA ASP A 211 -3.90 -17.00 -19.23
C ASP A 211 -4.13 -15.49 -19.09
N CYS A 212 -4.77 -14.92 -20.11
CA CYS A 212 -5.22 -13.52 -20.17
C CYS A 212 -6.09 -13.07 -18.99
N LYS A 213 -6.76 -14.01 -18.31
CA LYS A 213 -7.66 -13.75 -17.19
C LYS A 213 -6.97 -13.97 -15.84
N CYS A 214 -5.77 -14.54 -15.82
CA CYS A 214 -5.02 -14.78 -14.59
C CYS A 214 -4.28 -13.51 -14.13
N ALA A 215 -4.47 -13.15 -12.87
CA ALA A 215 -3.78 -12.05 -12.18
C ALA A 215 -2.73 -12.54 -11.18
N ALA A 216 -2.89 -13.74 -10.62
CA ALA A 216 -1.92 -14.32 -9.68
C ALA A 216 -1.94 -15.85 -9.71
N ALA A 217 -0.85 -16.45 -9.22
CA ALA A 217 -0.71 -17.88 -9.05
C ALA A 217 -0.20 -18.21 -7.65
N LEU A 218 -0.79 -19.21 -6.99
CA LEU A 218 -0.26 -19.81 -5.78
C LEU A 218 0.28 -21.19 -6.12
N TYR A 219 1.57 -21.37 -5.88
CA TYR A 219 2.18 -22.68 -5.84
C TYR A 219 2.35 -23.12 -4.39
N PHE A 220 1.92 -24.33 -4.07
CA PHE A 220 2.08 -24.92 -2.75
C PHE A 220 2.71 -26.30 -2.88
N ARG A 221 3.81 -26.54 -2.17
CA ARG A 221 4.40 -27.88 -2.05
C ARG A 221 4.09 -28.45 -0.67
N ASN A 222 3.28 -29.50 -0.64
CA ASN A 222 3.06 -30.27 0.57
C ASN A 222 4.14 -31.35 0.71
N ALA A 223 5.11 -31.13 1.59
CA ALA A 223 6.19 -32.09 1.83
C ALA A 223 5.71 -33.42 2.44
N SER A 224 4.52 -33.44 3.08
CA SER A 224 3.99 -34.64 3.75
C SER A 224 3.26 -35.60 2.79
N VAL A 225 2.78 -35.12 1.65
CA VAL A 225 2.01 -35.92 0.67
C VAL A 225 2.71 -35.96 -0.70
N GLU A 226 3.91 -35.36 -0.81
CA GLU A 226 4.64 -35.13 -2.07
C GLU A 226 3.80 -34.47 -3.18
N ALA A 227 2.70 -33.82 -2.80
CA ALA A 227 1.79 -33.17 -3.73
C ALA A 227 2.21 -31.72 -3.94
N ALA A 228 2.28 -31.32 -5.21
CA ALA A 228 2.47 -29.93 -5.61
C ALA A 228 1.18 -29.39 -6.21
N GLU A 229 0.61 -28.37 -5.61
CA GLU A 229 -0.67 -27.80 -6.03
C GLU A 229 -0.45 -26.43 -6.66
N CYS A 230 -1.19 -26.15 -7.73
CA CYS A 230 -1.21 -24.84 -8.35
C CYS A 230 -2.63 -24.30 -8.44
N TYR A 231 -2.77 -23.06 -7.98
CA TYR A 231 -4.01 -22.31 -8.01
C TYR A 231 -3.80 -21.07 -8.86
N LEU A 232 -4.58 -20.91 -9.92
CA LEU A 232 -4.61 -19.69 -10.73
C LEU A 232 -5.76 -18.81 -10.25
N TYR A 233 -5.44 -17.56 -9.97
CA TYR A 233 -6.38 -16.57 -9.49
C TYR A 233 -6.62 -15.53 -10.56
N ARG A 234 -7.90 -15.23 -10.77
CA ARG A 234 -8.30 -14.08 -11.58
C ARG A 234 -8.08 -12.75 -10.86
N LEU A 235 -7.93 -12.78 -9.53
CA LEU A 235 -7.73 -11.60 -8.68
C LEU A 235 -6.72 -11.85 -7.57
N VAL A 236 -6.05 -10.78 -7.14
CA VAL A 236 -5.21 -10.77 -5.94
C VAL A 236 -6.08 -10.38 -4.76
N LEU A 237 -6.48 -11.33 -3.91
CA LEU A 237 -7.30 -11.07 -2.72
C LEU A 237 -6.72 -11.76 -1.48
N GLY A 238 -6.88 -11.11 -0.32
CA GLY A 238 -6.75 -11.75 0.99
C GLY A 238 -5.37 -12.33 1.30
N LEU A 239 -4.32 -11.49 1.27
CA LEU A 239 -2.99 -11.88 1.74
C LEU A 239 -2.90 -11.70 3.25
N LYS A 240 -2.72 -12.80 3.99
CA LYS A 240 -2.34 -12.74 5.40
C LYS A 240 -0.85 -13.04 5.52
N GLN A 241 -0.12 -12.12 6.15
CA GLN A 241 1.31 -12.23 6.40
C GLN A 241 1.56 -12.88 7.76
N VAL A 242 2.02 -14.13 7.81
CA VAL A 242 2.50 -14.81 9.04
C VAL A 242 3.48 -15.95 8.72
N ASP A 243 4.72 -15.85 9.20
CA ASP A 243 5.75 -16.91 9.25
C ASP A 243 6.45 -17.37 7.95
N LYS A 244 7.76 -17.55 8.09
CA LYS A 244 8.68 -18.14 7.11
C LYS A 244 8.59 -19.66 7.16
N GLY A 245 8.50 -20.32 6.00
CA GLY A 245 8.64 -21.78 5.90
C GLY A 245 7.37 -22.57 5.57
N SER A 246 6.30 -21.91 5.11
CA SER A 246 5.00 -22.53 4.81
C SER A 246 4.93 -23.34 3.51
N GLY A 247 5.98 -23.31 2.66
CA GLY A 247 5.97 -23.98 1.36
C GLY A 247 5.08 -23.31 0.30
N PHE A 248 4.56 -22.11 0.59
CA PHE A 248 3.82 -21.28 -0.35
C PHE A 248 4.75 -20.38 -1.17
N SER A 249 4.46 -20.29 -2.47
CA SER A 249 5.02 -19.29 -3.38
C SER A 249 3.85 -18.60 -4.06
N TYR A 250 3.54 -17.38 -3.60
CA TYR A 250 2.45 -16.57 -4.15
C TYR A 250 3.03 -15.53 -5.10
N MET A 251 2.60 -15.58 -6.36
CA MET A 251 3.14 -14.77 -7.43
C MET A 251 2.04 -13.94 -8.07
N VAL A 252 2.29 -12.66 -8.29
CA VAL A 252 1.36 -11.73 -8.94
C VAL A 252 1.88 -11.33 -10.30
N LYS A 253 1.01 -11.32 -11.30
CA LYS A 253 1.33 -10.88 -12.65
C LYS A 253 1.43 -9.35 -12.68
N VAL A 254 2.59 -8.84 -13.07
CA VAL A 254 2.87 -7.40 -13.14
C VAL A 254 3.43 -7.00 -14.52
N PRO A 255 3.29 -5.72 -14.93
CA PRO A 255 3.91 -5.23 -16.15
C PRO A 255 5.43 -5.26 -16.09
N LYS A 256 6.08 -5.72 -17.17
CA LYS A 256 7.54 -5.61 -17.31
C LYS A 256 7.95 -4.14 -17.33
N GLY A 257 8.91 -3.78 -16.48
CA GLY A 257 9.50 -2.42 -16.42
C GLY A 257 8.93 -1.50 -15.34
N ILE A 258 8.00 -1.95 -14.49
CA ILE A 258 7.52 -1.19 -13.31
C ILE A 258 8.21 -1.64 -12.00
N GLY A 259 8.94 -2.75 -12.03
CA GLY A 259 9.73 -3.24 -10.90
C GLY A 259 11.05 -2.50 -10.73
N ARG A 260 11.21 -1.80 -9.59
CA ARG A 260 12.51 -1.50 -8.98
C ARG A 260 13.46 -2.68 -9.18
N ASN A 261 14.72 -2.39 -9.51
CA ASN A 261 15.83 -3.34 -9.45
C ASN A 261 15.64 -4.25 -8.24
N HIS A 262 15.16 -5.47 -8.47
CA HIS A 262 15.25 -6.53 -7.47
C HIS A 262 16.74 -6.76 -7.30
N GLU A 263 17.33 -6.11 -6.29
CA GLU A 263 18.64 -6.45 -5.80
C GLU A 263 18.60 -7.94 -5.50
N LYS A 264 19.20 -8.71 -6.41
CA LYS A 264 19.41 -10.13 -6.23
C LYS A 264 20.06 -10.32 -4.88
N HIS A 265 19.38 -11.08 -4.02
CA HIS A 265 19.86 -11.57 -2.73
C HIS A 265 21.26 -12.25 -2.80
N ASN A 266 21.73 -12.56 -4.01
CA ASN A 266 23.09 -13.02 -4.30
C ASN A 266 24.18 -12.00 -3.95
N LEU A 267 23.89 -10.69 -3.94
CA LEU A 267 24.88 -9.66 -3.63
C LEU A 267 25.35 -9.74 -2.16
N LYS A 268 24.43 -10.00 -1.21
CA LYS A 268 24.78 -10.17 0.21
C LYS A 268 25.69 -11.38 0.45
N ARG A 269 25.54 -12.47 -0.32
CA ARG A 269 26.35 -13.69 -0.18
C ARG A 269 27.79 -13.48 -0.65
N TRP A 270 27.99 -12.72 -1.72
CA TRP A 270 29.33 -12.34 -2.21
C TRP A 270 30.01 -11.32 -1.32
N ILE A 271 29.27 -10.35 -0.75
CA ILE A 271 29.82 -9.37 0.19
C ILE A 271 30.38 -10.06 1.44
N LEU A 272 29.66 -11.05 2.02
CA LEU A 272 30.13 -11.78 3.20
C LEU A 272 31.42 -12.57 2.93
N LEU A 273 31.55 -13.18 1.74
CA LEU A 273 32.78 -13.87 1.35
C LEU A 273 33.94 -12.90 1.10
N ALA A 274 33.67 -11.74 0.49
CA ALA A 274 34.68 -10.73 0.21
C ALA A 274 35.23 -10.08 1.50
N VAL A 275 34.36 -9.74 2.45
CA VAL A 275 34.75 -9.16 3.74
C VAL A 275 35.62 -10.14 4.54
N GLY A 276 35.24 -11.43 4.59
CA GLY A 276 36.03 -12.45 5.28
C GLY A 276 37.44 -12.65 4.69
N VAL A 277 37.60 -12.53 3.37
CA VAL A 277 38.91 -12.64 2.71
C VAL A 277 39.77 -11.39 2.95
N PHE A 278 39.18 -10.19 2.89
CA PHE A 278 39.90 -8.94 3.13
C PHE A 278 40.38 -8.83 4.58
N ASP A 279 39.51 -9.12 5.55
CA ASP A 279 39.87 -9.07 6.98
C ASP A 279 40.96 -10.12 7.31
N GLY A 280 40.88 -11.31 6.71
CA GLY A 280 41.90 -12.35 6.86
C GLY A 280 43.29 -11.92 6.35
N LEU A 281 43.36 -11.28 5.18
CA LEU A 281 44.61 -10.79 4.60
C LEU A 281 45.23 -9.65 5.42
N ILE A 282 44.40 -8.74 5.94
CA ILE A 282 44.86 -7.64 6.80
C ILE A 282 45.43 -8.20 8.11
N ILE A 283 44.76 -9.17 8.73
CA ILE A 283 45.27 -9.81 9.96
C ILE A 283 46.60 -10.53 9.70
N MET A 284 46.71 -11.28 8.60
CA MET A 284 47.96 -11.99 8.25
C MET A 284 49.14 -11.04 8.02
N THR A 285 48.93 -9.89 7.37
CA THR A 285 49.98 -8.90 7.15
C THR A 285 50.40 -8.18 8.43
N LEU A 286 49.46 -7.85 9.31
CA LEU A 286 49.76 -7.21 10.60
C LEU A 286 50.50 -8.16 11.54
N VAL A 287 50.04 -9.41 11.68
CA VAL A 287 50.69 -10.42 12.52
C VAL A 287 52.06 -10.80 11.95
N GLY A 288 52.15 -11.05 10.65
CA GLY A 288 53.41 -11.35 9.98
C GLY A 288 54.42 -10.21 10.11
N GLY A 289 53.97 -8.97 9.93
CA GLY A 289 54.80 -7.77 10.13
C GLY A 289 55.28 -7.61 11.57
N PHE A 290 54.42 -7.89 12.55
CA PHE A 290 54.79 -7.83 13.97
C PHE A 290 55.80 -8.91 14.35
N VAL A 291 55.62 -10.15 13.89
CA VAL A 291 56.57 -11.25 14.10
C VAL A 291 57.92 -10.92 13.45
N TYR A 292 57.92 -10.42 12.21
CA TYR A 292 59.15 -10.00 11.54
C TYR A 292 59.86 -8.87 12.31
N TRP A 293 59.10 -7.90 12.83
CA TRP A 293 59.66 -6.83 13.65
C TRP A 293 60.27 -7.36 14.95
N LEU A 294 59.65 -8.32 15.64
CA LEU A 294 60.20 -8.95 16.83
C LEU A 294 61.50 -9.71 16.54
N ILE A 295 61.57 -10.47 15.44
CA ILE A 295 62.78 -11.17 15.01
C ILE A 295 63.90 -10.16 14.71
N LYS A 296 63.57 -9.09 13.98
CA LYS A 296 64.53 -8.04 13.65
C LYS A 296 65.00 -7.26 14.89
N ARG A 297 64.12 -7.02 15.86
CA ARG A 297 64.44 -6.38 17.13
C ARG A 297 65.38 -7.26 17.96
N ARG A 298 65.13 -8.57 18.01
CA ARG A 298 66.03 -9.54 18.67
C ARG A 298 67.42 -9.58 18.04
N ASN A 299 67.51 -9.58 16.71
CA ASN A 299 68.79 -9.53 16.01
C ASN A 299 69.56 -8.21 16.18
N ARG A 300 68.87 -7.09 16.46
CA ARG A 300 69.53 -5.81 16.80
C ARG A 300 70.05 -5.79 18.24
N GLY A 301 69.37 -6.45 19.18
CA GLY A 301 69.85 -6.60 20.57
C GLY A 301 71.12 -7.43 20.68
N LEU A 302 71.24 -8.52 19.90
CA LEU A 302 72.45 -9.36 19.87
C LEU A 302 73.68 -8.65 19.26
N ARG A 303 73.48 -7.51 18.59
CA ARG A 303 74.57 -6.73 17.96
C ARG A 303 75.08 -5.59 18.85
N SER A 304 74.39 -5.28 19.96
CA SER A 304 74.83 -4.27 20.95
C SER A 304 75.56 -4.87 22.15
N GLU A 305 75.45 -6.18 22.41
CA GLU A 305 76.23 -6.88 23.46
C GLU A 305 77.66 -7.25 23.04
N GLY A 306 78.01 -7.11 21.76
CA GLY A 306 79.36 -7.37 21.22
C GLY A 306 80.25 -6.14 21.06
N ARG A 307 79.91 -5.00 21.69
CA ARG A 307 80.68 -3.74 21.54
C ARG A 307 80.97 -3.00 22.86
N ASN A 308 80.81 -3.67 24.00
CA ASN A 308 81.28 -3.25 25.33
C ASN A 308 81.94 -4.44 26.05
N SER A 309 82.94 -5.04 25.41
CA SER A 309 84.00 -5.84 26.04
C SER A 309 85.30 -5.56 25.32
#